data_AF-A0A0R1MAC0-F1
#
_entry.id   AF-A0A0R1MAC0-F1
#
_cell.length_a   1.000
_cell.length_b   1.000
_cell.length_c   1.000
_cell.angle_alpha   90.00
_cell.angle_beta   90.00
_cell.angle_gamma   90.00
#
_symmetry.space_group_name_H-M   'P 1'
#
loop_
_entity.id
_entity.type
_entity.pdbx_description
1 polymer ?
#
loop_
_entity_poly.entity_id
_entity_poly.type
_entity_poly.pdbx_seq_one_letter_code
_entity_poly.pdbx_strand_id
1 'polypeptide(L)' 'MVFKKNATTSEIVISNKVRGITVEEISFVLEKLTNRSINDVTIITGNRVVDISFKN' A
#
# COMPACT_ATOMS: atom_id res chain seq x y z
N MET A 1 -7.37 -4.44 5.58
CA MET A 1 -6.29 -3.45 5.37
C MET A 1 -5.48 -3.38 6.65
N VAL A 2 -4.18 -3.64 6.58
CA VAL A 2 -3.27 -3.63 7.73
C VAL A 2 -2.19 -2.59 7.45
N PHE A 3 -2.07 -1.61 8.33
CA PHE A 3 -1.03 -0.58 8.24
C PHE A 3 -0.05 -0.79 9.40
N LYS A 4 1.22 -1.01 9.07
CA LYS A 4 2.29 -1.19 10.06
C LYS A 4 3.38 -0.15 9.81
N LYS A 5 3.54 0.77 10.76
CA LYS A 5 4.58 1.79 10.73
C LYS A 5 5.68 1.42 11.72
N ASN A 6 6.87 1.10 11.23
CA ASN A 6 8.07 0.98 12.05
C ASN A 6 8.91 2.28 11.93
N ALA A 7 9.85 2.48 12.87
CA ALA A 7 10.65 3.71 12.94
C ALA A 7 11.49 3.98 11.66
N THR A 8 11.88 2.93 10.95
CA THR A 8 12.74 2.97 9.76
C THR A 8 12.01 2.65 8.45
N THR A 9 10.93 1.88 8.51
CA THR A 9 10.18 1.43 7.34
C THR A 9 8.68 1.43 7.64
N SER A 10 7.89 1.87 6.68
CA SER A 10 6.44 1.82 6.76
C SER A 10 5.93 0.84 5.70
N GLU A 11 4.99 0.00 6.11
CA GLU A 11 4.42 -1.06 5.30
C GLU A 11 2.88 -0.95 5.32
N ILE A 12 2.28 -1.01 4.14
CA ILE A 12 0.82 -1.03 3.96
C ILE A 12 0.46 -2.30 3.23
N VAL A 13 -0.36 -3.14 3.87
CA VAL A 13 -0.89 -4.36 3.26
C VAL A 13 -2.37 -4.15 2.97
N ILE A 14 -2.70 -4.11 1.68
CA ILE A 14 -4.08 -4.06 1.20
C ILE A 14 -4.44 -5.46 0.74
N SER A 15 -5.43 -6.09 1.36
CA SER A 15 -5.90 -7.42 0.98
C SER A 15 -7.40 -7.37 0.74
N ASN A 16 -7.86 -7.84 -0.43
CA ASN A 16 -9.27 -7.93 -0.74
C ASN A 16 -9.62 -9.36 -1.17
N LYS A 17 -10.51 -10.00 -0.40
CA LYS A 17 -10.94 -11.38 -0.63
C LYS A 17 -11.98 -11.51 -1.75
N VAL A 18 -12.66 -10.42 -2.10
CA VAL A 18 -13.81 -10.41 -3.03
C VAL A 18 -13.37 -10.11 -4.46
N ARG A 19 -12.50 -9.13 -4.67
CA ARG A 19 -12.02 -8.70 -5.99
C ARG A 19 -10.55 -8.30 -5.97
N GLY A 20 -9.94 -8.22 -7.16
CA GLY A 20 -8.61 -7.64 -7.34
C GLY A 20 -8.61 -6.16 -6.91
N ILE A 21 -7.49 -5.71 -6.37
CA ILE A 21 -7.30 -4.33 -5.91
C ILE A 21 -6.84 -3.50 -7.10
N THR A 22 -7.51 -2.38 -7.37
CA THR A 22 -7.14 -1.49 -8.48
C THR A 22 -6.02 -0.53 -8.10
N VAL A 23 -5.32 0.00 -9.11
CA VAL A 23 -4.26 1.01 -8.91
C VAL A 23 -4.82 2.28 -8.26
N GLU A 24 -6.07 2.64 -8.56
CA GLU A 24 -6.75 3.78 -7.95
C GLU A 24 -6.95 3.59 -6.44
N GLU A 25 -7.38 2.39 -6.01
CA GLU A 25 -7.52 2.07 -4.58
C GLU A 25 -6.16 2.13 -3.86
N ILE A 26 -5.10 1.66 -4.52
CA ILE A 26 -3.72 1.74 -4.01
C ILE A 26 -3.30 3.19 -3.82
N SER A 27 -3.48 4.02 -4.85
CA SER A 27 -3.12 5.45 -4.82
C SER A 27 -3.90 6.19 -3.74
N PHE A 28 -5.20 5.92 -3.62
CA PHE A 28 -6.05 6.53 -2.60
C PHE A 28 -5.58 6.19 -1.19
N VAL A 29 -5.28 4.91 -0.92
CA VAL A 29 -4.80 4.46 0.39
C VAL A 29 -3.44 5.08 0.70
N LEU A 30 -2.55 5.15 -0.29
CA LEU A 30 -1.22 5.72 -0.13
C LEU A 30 -1.28 7.20 0.22
N GLU A 31 -2.04 7.98 -0.53
CA GLU A 31 -2.25 9.40 -0.30
C GLU A 31 -2.88 9.62 1.08
N LYS A 32 -3.92 8.85 1.42
CA LYS A 32 -4.66 9.04 2.67
C LYS A 32 -3.85 8.69 3.92
N LEU A 33 -3.02 7.66 3.86
CA LEU A 33 -2.25 7.20 5.02
C LEU A 33 -0.87 7.86 5.14
N THR A 34 -0.29 8.30 4.03
CA THR A 34 1.13 8.67 3.98
C THR A 34 1.39 10.00 3.30
N ASN A 35 0.39 10.57 2.61
CA ASN A 35 0.52 11.76 1.78
C ASN A 35 1.64 11.63 0.71
N ARG A 36 1.97 10.39 0.32
CA ARG A 36 2.98 10.08 -0.69
C ARG A 36 2.34 9.61 -1.99
N SER A 37 3.10 9.74 -3.08
CA SER A 37 2.72 9.24 -4.39
C SER A 37 3.24 7.81 -4.62
N ILE A 38 2.55 7.06 -5.49
CA ILE A 38 2.93 5.71 -5.91
C ILE A 38 4.36 5.62 -6.48
N ASN A 39 4.93 6.75 -6.90
CA ASN A 39 6.30 6.83 -7.42
C ASN A 39 7.38 6.75 -6.32
N ASP A 40 7.04 7.04 -5.07
CA ASP A 40 8.00 7.11 -3.95
C ASP A 40 8.03 5.81 -3.13
N VAL A 41 7.27 4.80 -3.54
CA VAL A 41 7.00 3.60 -2.77
C VAL A 41 7.15 2.35 -3.62
N THR A 42 7.57 1.25 -3.01
CA THR A 42 7.65 -0.05 -3.67
C THR A 42 6.31 -0.77 -3.53
N ILE A 43 5.65 -1.06 -4.65
CA ILE A 43 4.34 -1.71 -4.69
C ILE A 43 4.51 -3.10 -5.30
N ILE A 44 4.13 -4.11 -4.54
CA ILE A 44 4.08 -5.51 -4.97
C ILE A 44 2.62 -5.89 -5.09
N THR A 45 2.15 -6.06 -6.32
CA THR A 45 0.77 -6.47 -6.62
C THR A 45 0.70 -8.00 -6.77
N GLY A 46 0.05 -8.65 -5.82
CA GLY A 46 -0.41 -10.02 -5.93
C GLY A 46 -1.88 -10.10 -6.38
N ASN A 47 -2.36 -11.31 -6.66
CA ASN A 47 -3.70 -11.53 -7.22
C ASN A 47 -4.86 -10.98 -6.35
N ARG A 48 -4.64 -10.91 -5.03
CA ARG A 48 -5.64 -10.50 -4.01
C ARG A 48 -5.07 -9.66 -2.87
N VAL A 49 -3.77 -9.41 -2.93
CA VAL A 49 -3.00 -8.72 -1.89
C VAL A 49 -2.06 -7.77 -2.59
N VAL A 50 -1.95 -6.56 -2.07
CA VAL A 50 -1.00 -5.55 -2.49
C VAL A 50 -0.19 -5.19 -1.26
N ASP A 51 1.11 -5.37 -1.39
CA ASP A 51 2.08 -4.97 -0.38
C ASP A 51 2.77 -3.71 -0.83
N ILE A 52 2.67 -2.65 -0.03
CA ILE A 52 3.30 -1.36 -0.27
C ILE A 52 4.36 -1.19 0.81
N SER A 53 5.59 -0.92 0.42
CA SER A 53 6.70 -0.69 1.33
C SER A 53 7.43 0.60 0.98
N PHE A 54 7.74 1.41 1.99
CA PHE A 54 8.49 2.65 1.81
C PHE A 54 9.35 2.97 3.02
N LYS A 55 10.50 3.60 2.76
CA LYS A 55 11.37 4.12 3.81
C LYS A 55 10.79 5.44 4.31
N ASN A 56 10.74 5.62 5.63
CA ASN A 56 10.36 6.89 6.24
C ASN A 56 11.34 7.99 5.80
#